data_AF-A0A1G9H9U0-F1
#
_entry.id   AF-A0A1G9H9U0-F1
#
_cell.length_a   1.000
_cell.length_b   1.000
_cell.length_c   1.000
_cell.angle_alpha   90.00
_cell.angle_beta   90.00
_cell.angle_gamma   90.00
#
_symmetry.space_group_name_H-M   'P 1'
#
loop_
_entity.id
_entity.type
_entity.pdbx_description
1 polymer ?
#
loop_
_entity_poly.entity_id
_entity_poly.type
_entity_poly.pdbx_seq_one_letter_code
_entity_poly.pdbx_strand_id
1 'polypeptide(L)'
;MRIKVKIAENNRPFEIHYVDAEAESTVDTFLNGLVMKKLIHVNGMNNFTCSGYKKSELRIQKLEELFSAGSKIKLTSPAATLTLTLKGGAEEQVHHWLFDYSEFIRMTHYYYDTTVKENIAPDTVFFIQHNYDKVLARYSNRHLDFYYMDNHFEALTDGRLPTPNMKIHFKSREELSKDELKWMRSISFPDKLPKNPVLAGKEIKSQQDIDEATVLLHRIITIIGRFGRAGEPLKKSETDYPSYVQVGEASTIGYVSLKQLQKLN
;
A
#
# COMPACT_ATOMS: atom_id res chain seq x y z
N MET A 1 -19.55 -15.20 1.67
CA MET A 1 -18.68 -14.54 2.66
C MET A 1 -17.59 -15.48 3.14
N ARG A 2 -16.36 -14.98 3.34
CA ARG A 2 -15.24 -15.80 3.83
C ARG A 2 -15.07 -15.62 5.34
N ILE A 3 -15.06 -16.71 6.09
CA ILE A 3 -15.01 -16.68 7.56
C ILE A 3 -13.74 -17.38 8.01
N LYS A 4 -12.91 -16.68 8.78
CA LYS A 4 -11.82 -17.31 9.53
C LYS A 4 -12.39 -17.97 10.78
N VAL A 5 -12.21 -19.28 10.89
CA VAL A 5 -12.68 -20.10 12.00
C VAL A 5 -11.47 -20.54 12.82
N LYS A 6 -11.33 -20.05 14.04
CA LYS A 6 -10.38 -20.58 15.02
C LYS A 6 -11.09 -21.59 15.90
N ILE A 7 -10.54 -22.79 15.99
CA ILE A 7 -11.14 -23.94 16.67
C ILE A 7 -10.23 -24.30 17.85
N ALA A 8 -10.80 -24.24 19.05
CA ALA A 8 -10.18 -24.76 20.26
C ALA A 8 -11.11 -25.83 20.84
N GLU A 9 -10.84 -27.10 20.52
CA GLU A 9 -11.54 -28.27 21.07
C GLU A 9 -10.73 -28.88 22.22
N ASN A 10 -11.43 -29.45 23.20
CA ASN A 10 -10.77 -30.20 24.26
C ASN A 10 -10.06 -31.42 23.64
N ASN A 11 -8.78 -31.62 23.98
CA ASN A 11 -7.94 -32.74 23.50
C ASN A 11 -7.58 -32.72 22.00
N ARG A 12 -7.65 -31.57 21.33
CA ARG A 12 -7.17 -31.39 19.95
C ARG A 12 -6.23 -30.18 19.87
N PRO A 13 -5.18 -30.21 19.03
CA PRO A 13 -4.40 -29.01 18.76
C PRO A 13 -5.30 -27.88 18.24
N PHE A 14 -4.93 -26.66 18.59
CA PHE A 14 -5.62 -25.47 18.12
C PHE A 14 -5.49 -25.35 16.59
N GLU A 15 -6.62 -25.17 15.92
CA GLU A 15 -6.68 -25.14 14.46
C GLU A 15 -7.28 -23.84 13.94
N ILE A 16 -6.82 -23.41 12.76
CA ILE A 16 -7.33 -22.23 12.06
C ILE A 16 -7.68 -22.63 10.64
N HIS A 17 -8.94 -22.41 10.27
CA HIS A 17 -9.47 -22.70 8.95
C HIS A 17 -10.11 -21.46 8.34
N TYR A 18 -10.17 -21.43 7.00
CA TYR A 18 -10.92 -20.44 6.26
C TYR A 18 -12.07 -21.15 5.55
N VAL A 19 -13.28 -20.70 5.82
CA VAL A 19 -14.50 -21.35 5.33
C VAL A 19 -15.35 -20.32 4.61
N ASP A 20 -15.64 -20.61 3.35
CA ASP A 20 -16.62 -19.85 2.58
C ASP A 20 -18.03 -20.34 2.93
N ALA A 21 -18.91 -19.39 3.20
CA ALA A 21 -20.30 -19.62 3.55
C ALA A 21 -21.19 -18.56 2.89
N GLU A 22 -22.43 -18.91 2.57
CA GLU A 22 -23.39 -17.94 2.04
C GLU A 22 -23.85 -16.99 3.14
N ALA A 23 -24.00 -15.70 2.83
CA ALA A 23 -24.40 -14.67 3.80
C ALA A 23 -25.76 -14.98 4.44
N GLU A 24 -26.67 -15.49 3.62
CA GLU A 24 -28.02 -15.92 3.94
C GLU A 24 -28.09 -17.27 4.67
N SER A 25 -26.98 -18.01 4.76
CA SER A 25 -26.96 -19.30 5.44
C SER A 25 -27.13 -19.13 6.95
N THR A 26 -27.82 -20.07 7.58
CA THR A 26 -28.03 -20.05 9.03
C THR A 26 -26.78 -20.52 9.77
N VAL A 27 -26.64 -20.14 11.05
CA VAL A 27 -25.58 -20.68 11.93
C VAL A 27 -25.61 -22.21 11.97
N ASP A 28 -26.80 -22.82 11.98
CA ASP A 28 -26.91 -24.28 11.98
C ASP A 28 -26.36 -24.91 10.70
N THR A 29 -26.71 -24.36 9.54
CA THR A 29 -26.16 -24.78 8.24
C THR A 29 -24.65 -24.65 8.20
N PHE A 30 -24.11 -23.54 8.73
CA PHE A 30 -22.67 -23.30 8.81
C PHE A 30 -21.96 -24.33 9.70
N LEU A 31 -22.47 -24.58 10.91
CA LEU A 31 -21.90 -25.56 11.84
C LEU A 31 -21.96 -26.99 11.27
N ASN A 32 -23.06 -27.36 10.61
CA ASN A 32 -23.16 -28.62 9.87
C ASN A 32 -22.07 -28.73 8.80
N GLY A 33 -21.81 -27.64 8.06
CA GLY A 33 -20.72 -27.57 7.08
C GLY A 33 -19.34 -27.83 7.70
N LEU A 34 -19.07 -27.32 8.90
CA LEU A 34 -17.80 -27.59 9.61
C LEU A 34 -17.67 -29.07 10.02
N VAL A 35 -18.76 -29.70 10.46
CA VAL A 35 -18.79 -31.13 10.80
C VAL A 35 -18.58 -32.00 9.57
N MET A 36 -19.27 -31.71 8.46
CA MET A 36 -19.13 -32.44 7.20
C MET A 36 -17.69 -32.37 6.65
N LYS A 37 -17.03 -31.21 6.82
CA LYS A 37 -15.62 -31.01 6.48
C LYS A 37 -14.63 -31.59 7.51
N LYS A 38 -15.13 -32.28 8.55
CA LYS A 38 -14.35 -32.87 9.66
C LYS A 38 -13.50 -31.84 10.43
N LEU A 39 -13.90 -30.57 10.42
CA LEU A 39 -13.19 -29.48 11.11
C LEU A 39 -13.53 -29.45 12.60
N ILE A 40 -14.75 -29.85 12.97
CA ILE A 40 -15.18 -30.02 14.36
C ILE A 40 -15.87 -31.38 14.52
N HIS A 41 -15.87 -31.94 15.72
CA HIS A 41 -16.61 -33.16 16.00
C HIS A 41 -18.13 -32.92 16.06
N VAL A 42 -18.92 -33.93 15.70
CA VAL A 42 -20.39 -33.92 15.83
C VAL A 42 -20.80 -33.58 17.27
N ASN A 43 -20.08 -34.10 18.27
CA ASN A 43 -20.33 -33.80 19.68
C ASN A 43 -20.02 -32.34 20.04
N GLY A 44 -19.05 -31.72 19.35
CA GLY A 44 -18.69 -30.32 19.50
C GLY A 44 -19.71 -29.36 18.86
N MET A 45 -20.51 -29.84 17.91
CA MET A 45 -21.56 -29.07 17.23
C MET A 45 -22.68 -28.64 18.19
N ASN A 46 -22.92 -29.38 19.26
CA ASN A 46 -24.05 -29.15 20.15
C ASN A 46 -23.75 -28.08 21.20
N ASN A 47 -24.79 -27.38 21.66
CA ASN A 47 -24.73 -26.48 22.81
C ASN A 47 -23.82 -25.23 22.66
N PHE A 48 -23.52 -24.80 21.43
CA PHE A 48 -22.91 -23.49 21.24
C PHE A 48 -23.83 -22.36 21.72
N THR A 49 -23.25 -21.44 22.49
CA THR A 49 -23.85 -20.17 22.92
C THR A 49 -23.03 -19.00 22.36
N CYS A 50 -23.71 -17.88 22.15
CA CYS A 50 -23.12 -16.61 21.74
C CYS A 50 -23.66 -15.52 22.65
N SER A 51 -22.79 -14.63 23.13
CA SER A 51 -23.23 -13.47 23.93
C SER A 51 -24.27 -12.67 23.15
N GLY A 52 -25.40 -12.37 23.79
CA GLY A 52 -26.50 -11.61 23.19
C GLY A 52 -27.61 -12.43 22.51
N TYR A 53 -27.47 -13.76 22.39
CA TYR A 53 -28.47 -14.63 21.75
C TYR A 53 -28.88 -15.80 22.65
N LYS A 54 -30.18 -16.12 22.70
CA LYS A 54 -30.60 -17.42 23.25
C LYS A 54 -30.23 -18.54 22.29
N LYS A 55 -30.03 -19.76 22.81
CA LYS A 55 -29.56 -20.92 22.04
C LYS A 55 -30.44 -21.26 20.83
N SER A 56 -31.77 -21.18 20.98
CA SER A 56 -32.72 -21.45 19.89
C SER A 56 -32.70 -20.35 18.82
N GLU A 57 -32.56 -19.09 19.23
CA GLU A 57 -32.48 -17.92 18.34
C GLU A 57 -31.16 -17.93 17.54
N LEU A 58 -30.05 -18.30 18.19
CA LEU A 58 -28.73 -18.36 17.56
C LEU A 58 -28.69 -19.32 16.36
N ARG A 59 -29.37 -20.47 16.43
CA ARG A 59 -29.30 -21.53 15.40
C ARG A 59 -29.91 -21.10 14.08
N ILE A 60 -31.02 -20.36 14.15
CA ILE A 60 -31.79 -19.92 12.99
C ILE A 60 -31.30 -18.57 12.44
N GLN A 61 -30.44 -17.86 13.17
CA GLN A 61 -29.88 -16.59 12.74
C GLN A 61 -29.08 -16.75 11.44
N LYS A 62 -29.28 -15.83 10.49
CA LYS A 62 -28.43 -15.74 9.30
C LYS A 62 -27.03 -15.26 9.69
N LEU A 63 -26.01 -15.72 8.99
CA LEU A 63 -24.64 -15.30 9.25
C LEU A 63 -24.45 -13.79 9.09
N GLU A 64 -25.06 -13.17 8.09
CA GLU A 64 -24.99 -11.71 7.89
C GLU A 64 -25.51 -10.91 9.09
N GLU A 65 -26.64 -11.34 9.66
CA GLU A 65 -27.26 -10.69 10.81
C GLU A 65 -26.43 -10.95 12.07
N LEU A 66 -25.87 -12.15 12.20
CA LEU A 66 -24.96 -12.49 13.29
C LEU A 66 -23.74 -11.55 13.31
N PHE A 67 -23.18 -11.22 12.13
CA PHE A 67 -22.04 -10.31 11.98
C PHE A 67 -22.41 -8.82 11.90
N SER A 68 -23.70 -8.46 11.95
CA SER A 68 -24.13 -7.05 11.90
C SER A 68 -23.61 -6.20 13.06
N ALA A 69 -23.48 -6.79 14.25
CA ALA A 69 -23.00 -6.12 15.46
C ALA A 69 -21.46 -6.08 15.58
N GLY A 70 -20.73 -6.77 14.69
CA GLY A 70 -19.27 -6.79 14.71
C GLY A 70 -18.65 -7.90 13.88
N SER A 71 -17.43 -7.67 13.38
CA SER A 71 -16.72 -8.58 12.47
C SER A 71 -16.15 -9.85 13.14
N LYS A 72 -16.29 -10.00 14.46
CA LYS A 72 -15.76 -11.11 15.24
C LYS A 72 -16.76 -11.61 16.26
N ILE A 73 -16.98 -12.92 16.25
CA ILE A 73 -17.99 -13.60 17.04
C ILE A 73 -17.36 -14.80 17.72
N LYS A 74 -17.77 -15.05 18.97
CA LYS A 74 -17.28 -16.19 19.74
C LYS A 74 -18.45 -17.10 20.06
N LEU A 75 -18.42 -18.31 19.52
CA LEU A 75 -19.35 -19.38 19.88
C LEU A 75 -18.66 -20.30 20.88
N THR A 76 -19.30 -20.54 22.03
CA THR A 76 -18.72 -21.36 23.09
C THR A 76 -19.64 -22.53 23.41
N SER A 77 -19.11 -23.75 23.45
CA SER A 77 -19.76 -24.94 23.98
C SER A 77 -18.86 -25.58 25.04
N PRO A 78 -19.36 -26.52 25.86
CA PRO A 78 -18.52 -27.25 26.83
C PRO A 78 -17.36 -28.02 26.18
N ALA A 79 -17.50 -28.41 24.91
CA ALA A 79 -16.52 -29.21 24.18
C ALA A 79 -15.58 -28.38 23.31
N ALA A 80 -15.99 -27.17 22.90
CA ALA A 80 -15.27 -26.38 21.92
C ALA A 80 -15.51 -24.87 22.08
N THR A 81 -14.50 -24.08 21.73
CA THR A 81 -14.66 -22.65 21.48
C THR A 81 -14.33 -22.37 20.02
N LEU A 82 -15.30 -21.78 19.30
CA LEU A 82 -15.12 -21.28 17.95
C LEU A 82 -15.03 -19.77 17.97
N THR A 83 -13.94 -19.22 17.44
CA THR A 83 -13.87 -17.78 17.14
C THR A 83 -14.05 -17.60 15.66
N LEU A 84 -15.19 -17.05 15.27
CA LEU A 84 -15.52 -16.71 13.90
C LEU A 84 -15.11 -15.27 13.65
N THR A 85 -14.43 -15.01 12.55
CA THR A 85 -14.09 -13.66 12.13
C THR A 85 -14.47 -13.51 10.68
N LEU A 86 -15.44 -12.63 10.41
CA LEU A 86 -15.80 -12.26 9.06
C LEU A 86 -14.57 -11.62 8.43
N LYS A 87 -14.02 -12.30 7.42
CA LYS A 87 -13.11 -11.66 6.50
C LYS A 87 -14.02 -10.91 5.54
N GLY A 88 -14.14 -9.59 5.74
CA GLY A 88 -14.70 -8.70 4.73
C GLY A 88 -14.11 -9.07 3.38
N GLY A 89 -14.95 -9.06 2.33
CA GLY A 89 -14.66 -9.57 0.99
C GLY A 89 -13.17 -9.51 0.67
N ALA A 90 -12.56 -10.68 0.56
CA ALA A 90 -11.13 -10.83 0.33
C ALA A 90 -10.78 -10.56 -1.14
N GLU A 91 -11.19 -9.40 -1.65
CA GLU A 91 -10.79 -8.90 -2.97
C GLU A 91 -10.21 -7.47 -2.96
N GLU A 92 -10.03 -6.81 -1.81
CA GLU A 92 -9.29 -5.52 -1.77
C GLU A 92 -8.18 -5.43 -0.72
N GLN A 93 -7.83 -6.53 -0.06
CA GLN A 93 -6.60 -6.59 0.72
C GLN A 93 -5.73 -7.73 0.21
N VAL A 94 -5.14 -7.51 -0.96
CA VAL A 94 -3.81 -8.07 -1.19
C VAL A 94 -2.97 -7.52 -0.05
N HIS A 95 -2.72 -8.36 0.94
CA HIS A 95 -1.96 -7.93 2.09
C HIS A 95 -0.63 -7.38 1.54
N HIS A 96 -0.38 -6.09 1.76
CA HIS A 96 0.81 -5.42 1.23
C HIS A 96 2.10 -6.22 1.51
N TRP A 97 2.16 -6.98 2.61
CA TRP A 97 3.27 -7.87 2.99
C TRP A 97 3.66 -8.99 2.00
N LEU A 98 2.86 -9.26 0.96
CA LEU A 98 3.08 -10.33 -0.04
C LEU A 98 3.65 -9.74 -1.33
N PHE A 99 3.66 -8.42 -1.43
CA PHE A 99 4.34 -7.75 -2.52
C PHE A 99 5.84 -7.78 -2.32
N ASP A 100 6.55 -7.89 -3.43
CA ASP A 100 8.00 -7.79 -3.46
C ASP A 100 8.40 -6.31 -3.51
N TYR A 101 8.95 -5.83 -2.39
CA TYR A 101 9.50 -4.48 -2.27
C TYR A 101 11.01 -4.43 -2.45
N SER A 102 11.69 -5.56 -2.69
CA SER A 102 13.14 -5.64 -2.68
C SER A 102 13.77 -4.66 -3.67
N GLU A 103 13.27 -4.64 -4.90
CA GLU A 103 13.67 -3.72 -5.95
C GLU A 103 13.34 -2.27 -5.61
N PHE A 104 12.15 -2.00 -5.07
CA PHE A 104 11.74 -0.66 -4.66
C PHE A 104 12.67 -0.07 -3.58
N ILE A 105 12.99 -0.86 -2.55
CA ILE A 105 13.91 -0.47 -1.48
C ILE A 105 15.31 -0.26 -2.05
N ARG A 106 15.79 -1.17 -2.90
CA ARG A 106 17.11 -1.06 -3.54
C ARG A 106 17.20 0.22 -4.39
N MET A 107 16.19 0.50 -5.22
CA MET A 107 16.14 1.71 -6.03
C MET A 107 16.06 2.96 -5.16
N THR A 108 15.35 2.93 -4.04
CA THR A 108 15.33 4.05 -3.10
C THR A 108 16.72 4.37 -2.54
N HIS A 109 17.48 3.34 -2.15
CA HIS A 109 18.84 3.52 -1.66
C HIS A 109 19.75 4.13 -2.74
N TYR A 110 19.69 3.58 -3.96
CA TYR A 110 20.44 4.12 -5.10
C TYR A 110 20.03 5.55 -5.45
N TYR A 111 18.74 5.87 -5.38
CA TYR A 111 18.23 7.21 -5.59
C TYR A 111 18.87 8.19 -4.62
N TYR A 112 18.84 7.90 -3.31
CA TYR A 112 19.46 8.76 -2.30
C TYR A 112 20.96 8.93 -2.54
N ASP A 113 21.68 7.85 -2.81
CA ASP A 113 23.12 7.92 -3.05
C ASP A 113 23.45 8.74 -4.30
N THR A 114 22.62 8.62 -5.34
CA THR A 114 22.76 9.38 -6.58
C THR A 114 22.46 10.87 -6.38
N THR A 115 21.37 11.22 -5.69
CA THR A 115 21.01 12.63 -5.47
C THR A 115 22.00 13.36 -4.59
N VAL A 116 22.51 12.70 -3.55
CA VAL A 116 23.56 13.24 -2.68
C VAL A 116 24.87 13.41 -3.45
N LYS A 117 25.32 12.37 -4.16
CA LYS A 117 26.59 12.40 -4.90
C LYS A 117 26.61 13.48 -5.98
N GLU A 118 25.52 13.61 -6.73
CA GLU A 118 25.42 14.53 -7.87
C GLU A 118 24.92 15.94 -7.45
N ASN A 119 24.74 16.20 -6.14
CA ASN A 119 24.32 17.49 -5.57
C ASN A 119 23.07 18.09 -6.25
N ILE A 120 22.04 17.27 -6.47
CA ILE A 120 20.82 17.72 -7.15
C ILE A 120 20.12 18.80 -6.33
N ALA A 121 19.85 19.95 -6.95
CA ALA A 121 19.22 21.07 -6.28
C ALA A 121 17.75 20.77 -5.92
N PRO A 122 17.26 21.16 -4.73
CA PRO A 122 15.83 21.13 -4.42
C PRO A 122 15.01 21.90 -5.45
N ASP A 123 13.79 21.43 -5.67
CA ASP A 123 12.83 21.86 -6.69
C ASP A 123 13.20 21.51 -8.13
N THR A 124 14.22 20.66 -8.34
CA THR A 124 14.49 20.07 -9.66
C THR A 124 13.28 19.29 -10.14
N VAL A 125 12.95 19.45 -11.43
CA VAL A 125 11.80 18.79 -12.05
C VAL A 125 12.26 17.77 -13.09
N PHE A 126 11.55 16.65 -13.14
CA PHE A 126 11.75 15.59 -14.12
C PHE A 126 10.42 15.38 -14.87
N PHE A 127 10.45 15.50 -16.19
CA PHE A 127 9.37 15.11 -17.08
C PHE A 127 9.68 13.74 -17.64
N ILE A 128 8.83 12.76 -17.33
CA ILE A 128 9.06 11.36 -17.62
C ILE A 128 7.86 10.84 -18.40
N GLN A 129 8.10 10.27 -19.58
CA GLN A 129 7.08 9.46 -20.25
C GLN A 129 7.13 8.02 -19.74
N HIS A 130 6.02 7.51 -19.22
CA HIS A 130 5.88 6.14 -18.72
C HIS A 130 4.54 5.55 -19.17
N ASN A 131 4.54 4.43 -19.90
CA ASN A 131 3.33 3.73 -20.36
C ASN A 131 2.28 4.65 -21.02
N TYR A 132 2.74 5.51 -21.95
CA TYR A 132 1.94 6.55 -22.62
C TYR A 132 1.55 7.75 -21.77
N ASP A 133 1.57 7.63 -20.44
CA ASP A 133 1.36 8.74 -19.52
C ASP A 133 2.57 9.68 -19.48
N LYS A 134 2.29 10.97 -19.29
CA LYS A 134 3.31 11.98 -18.98
C LYS A 134 3.31 12.27 -17.49
N VAL A 135 4.43 11.99 -16.84
CA VAL A 135 4.61 12.18 -15.40
C VAL A 135 5.57 13.33 -15.15
N LEU A 136 5.14 14.31 -14.38
CA LEU A 136 6.02 15.32 -13.80
C LEU A 136 6.40 14.85 -12.39
N ALA A 137 7.69 14.67 -12.14
CA ALA A 137 8.21 14.42 -10.81
C ALA A 137 8.97 15.66 -10.31
N ARG A 138 8.61 16.18 -9.14
CA ARG A 138 9.32 17.28 -8.50
C ARG A 138 10.10 16.76 -7.31
N TYR A 139 11.40 17.00 -7.33
CA TYR A 139 12.27 16.74 -6.19
C TYR A 139 12.21 17.87 -5.19
N SER A 140 11.99 17.50 -3.93
CA SER A 140 12.20 18.32 -2.75
C SER A 140 13.19 17.59 -1.86
N ASN A 141 13.93 18.33 -1.04
CA ASN A 141 15.05 17.84 -0.21
C ASN A 141 14.77 16.52 0.55
N ARG A 142 13.50 16.16 0.78
CA ARG A 142 13.08 14.92 1.47
C ARG A 142 11.87 14.20 0.88
N HIS A 143 11.43 14.59 -0.31
CA HIS A 143 10.34 13.86 -0.98
C HIS A 143 10.36 14.05 -2.49
N LEU A 144 9.74 13.11 -3.19
CA LEU A 144 9.38 13.22 -4.59
C LEU A 144 7.86 13.32 -4.70
N ASP A 145 7.39 14.32 -5.44
CA ASP A 145 5.98 14.50 -5.77
C ASP A 145 5.77 14.14 -7.24
N PHE A 146 4.85 13.22 -7.53
CA PHE A 146 4.54 12.75 -8.88
C PHE A 146 3.14 13.20 -9.31
N TYR A 147 3.08 13.78 -10.49
CA TYR A 147 1.88 14.32 -11.12
C TYR A 147 1.69 13.69 -12.49
N TYR A 148 0.60 12.94 -12.67
CA TYR A 148 0.24 12.33 -13.94
C TYR A 148 -0.55 13.36 -14.74
N MET A 149 0.06 13.90 -15.79
CA MET A 149 -0.44 15.07 -16.52
C MET A 149 -1.78 14.80 -17.22
N ASP A 150 -2.03 13.57 -17.66
CA ASP A 150 -3.31 13.19 -18.29
C ASP A 150 -4.51 13.31 -17.32
N ASN A 151 -4.25 13.28 -16.01
CA ASN A 151 -5.26 13.47 -14.96
C ASN A 151 -5.38 14.92 -14.47
N HIS A 152 -4.47 15.83 -14.86
CA HIS A 152 -4.32 17.15 -14.22
C HIS A 152 -4.20 18.35 -15.16
N PHE A 153 -4.31 18.17 -16.48
CA PHE A 153 -4.13 19.28 -17.42
C PHE A 153 -5.17 20.41 -17.23
N GLU A 154 -6.42 20.07 -16.89
CA GLU A 154 -7.48 21.06 -16.61
C GLU A 154 -7.37 21.69 -15.20
N ALA A 155 -6.87 20.95 -14.20
CA ALA A 155 -6.68 21.48 -12.85
C ALA A 155 -5.56 22.53 -12.78
N LEU A 156 -4.54 22.39 -13.64
CA LEU A 156 -3.42 23.31 -13.77
C LEU A 156 -3.80 24.68 -14.37
N THR A 157 -4.92 24.76 -15.08
CA THR A 157 -5.42 26.02 -15.68
C THR A 157 -6.24 26.87 -14.71
N ASP A 158 -6.80 26.29 -13.64
CA ASP A 158 -7.73 26.95 -12.72
C ASP A 158 -7.08 27.53 -11.45
N GLY A 159 -5.74 27.54 -11.38
CA GLY A 159 -4.99 28.15 -10.27
C GLY A 159 -5.13 27.41 -8.93
N ARG A 160 -5.60 26.16 -8.94
CA ARG A 160 -5.58 25.27 -7.77
C ARG A 160 -4.38 24.34 -7.88
N LEU A 161 -3.58 24.29 -6.81
CA LEU A 161 -2.61 23.24 -6.51
C LEU A 161 -3.19 21.86 -6.84
N PRO A 162 -2.76 21.15 -7.91
CA PRO A 162 -3.12 19.76 -8.03
C PRO A 162 -2.44 19.01 -6.88
N THR A 163 -3.19 18.19 -6.17
CA THR A 163 -2.59 17.24 -5.23
C THR A 163 -1.78 16.21 -6.02
N PRO A 164 -0.52 15.92 -5.64
CA PRO A 164 0.26 14.89 -6.33
C PRO A 164 -0.44 13.55 -6.25
N ASN A 165 -0.47 12.80 -7.36
CA ASN A 165 -1.08 11.47 -7.41
C ASN A 165 -0.30 10.48 -6.53
N MET A 166 1.00 10.65 -6.42
CA MET A 166 1.87 9.84 -5.58
C MET A 166 2.97 10.72 -4.98
N LYS A 167 3.29 10.45 -3.71
CA LYS A 167 4.37 11.09 -2.99
C LYS A 167 5.25 10.04 -2.33
N ILE A 168 6.57 10.17 -2.48
CA ILE A 168 7.55 9.32 -1.79
C ILE A 168 8.33 10.21 -0.84
N HIS A 169 8.14 10.04 0.46
CA HIS A 169 8.99 10.67 1.47
C HIS A 169 10.22 9.82 1.72
N PHE A 170 11.37 10.47 1.92
CA PHE A 170 12.61 9.82 2.32
C PHE A 170 12.94 10.25 3.74
N LYS A 171 12.79 9.31 4.67
CA LYS A 171 12.90 9.56 6.11
C LYS A 171 14.08 8.84 6.72
N SER A 172 14.72 9.43 7.71
CA SER A 172 15.61 8.71 8.62
C SER A 172 14.81 7.76 9.51
N ARG A 173 15.46 6.78 10.13
CA ARG A 173 14.79 5.86 11.06
C ARG A 173 14.07 6.59 12.20
N GLU A 174 14.65 7.69 12.67
CA GLU A 174 14.14 8.51 13.77
C GLU A 174 12.93 9.36 13.36
N GLU A 175 12.79 9.63 12.06
CA GLU A 175 11.70 10.42 11.47
C GLU A 175 10.48 9.56 11.12
N LEU A 176 10.61 8.22 11.15
CA LEU A 176 9.50 7.30 10.92
C LEU A 176 8.52 7.32 12.10
N SER A 177 7.23 7.42 11.78
CA SER A 177 6.16 7.20 12.74
C SER A 177 6.15 5.74 13.23
N LYS A 178 5.43 5.44 14.31
CA LYS A 178 5.33 4.06 14.82
C LYS A 178 4.77 3.09 13.78
N ASP A 179 3.77 3.54 13.02
CA ASP A 179 3.13 2.73 11.98
C ASP A 179 4.01 2.59 10.75
N GLU A 180 4.67 3.67 10.32
CA GLU A 180 5.66 3.63 9.24
C GLU A 180 6.82 2.71 9.60
N LEU A 181 7.34 2.78 10.83
CA LEU A 181 8.42 1.92 11.30
C LEU A 181 8.00 0.44 11.33
N LYS A 182 6.76 0.16 11.73
CA LYS A 182 6.20 -1.19 11.73
C LYS A 182 6.06 -1.73 10.30
N TRP A 183 5.55 -0.91 9.38
CA TRP A 183 5.43 -1.25 7.97
C TRP A 183 6.80 -1.45 7.33
N MET A 184 7.75 -0.53 7.53
CA MET A 184 9.12 -0.65 7.05
C MET A 184 9.76 -1.96 7.50
N ARG A 185 9.66 -2.31 8.79
CA ARG A 185 10.18 -3.59 9.33
C ARG A 185 9.53 -4.84 8.72
N SER A 186 8.36 -4.72 8.10
CA SER A 186 7.72 -5.83 7.41
C SER A 186 8.27 -6.06 6.01
N ILE A 187 8.95 -5.07 5.42
CA ILE A 187 9.47 -5.11 4.04
C ILE A 187 11.00 -5.01 3.94
N SER A 188 11.67 -4.38 4.91
CA SER A 188 13.12 -4.25 4.99
C SER A 188 13.61 -3.84 6.39
N PHE A 189 14.93 -3.76 6.60
CA PHE A 189 15.49 -3.17 7.81
C PHE A 189 15.58 -1.64 7.68
N PRO A 190 14.97 -0.85 8.59
CA PRO A 190 15.02 0.60 8.49
C PRO A 190 16.43 1.16 8.63
N ASP A 191 16.84 2.00 7.68
CA ASP A 191 18.15 2.67 7.64
C ASP A 191 18.17 3.91 8.55
N LYS A 192 19.32 4.23 9.14
CA LYS A 192 19.48 5.45 9.94
C LYS A 192 19.55 6.71 9.08
N LEU A 193 19.96 6.58 7.82
CA LEU A 193 19.98 7.67 6.85
C LEU A 193 18.57 7.91 6.28
N PRO A 194 18.32 9.06 5.62
CA PRO A 194 17.07 9.36 4.92
C PRO A 194 16.86 8.52 3.65
N LYS A 195 16.93 7.19 3.80
CA LYS A 195 16.79 6.19 2.73
C LYS A 195 15.54 5.33 2.88
N ASN A 196 14.72 5.59 3.91
CA ASN A 196 13.48 4.84 4.10
C ASN A 196 12.36 5.49 3.28
N PRO A 197 11.83 4.83 2.24
CA PRO A 197 10.73 5.38 1.47
C PRO A 197 9.42 5.23 2.23
N VAL A 198 8.61 6.29 2.29
CA VAL A 198 7.23 6.24 2.76
C VAL A 198 6.32 6.76 1.65
N LEU A 199 5.48 5.87 1.12
CA LEU A 199 4.52 6.19 0.08
C LEU A 199 3.29 6.88 0.69
N ALA A 200 2.87 7.98 0.09
CA ALA A 200 1.67 8.75 0.42
C ALA A 200 0.91 9.17 -0.85
N GLY A 201 -0.37 9.50 -0.73
CA GLY A 201 -1.23 9.95 -1.84
C GLY A 201 -1.79 8.83 -2.73
N LYS A 202 -1.11 7.67 -2.82
CA LYS A 202 -1.59 6.48 -3.52
C LYS A 202 -1.69 5.29 -2.55
N GLU A 203 -2.86 4.64 -2.50
CA GLU A 203 -3.04 3.37 -1.77
C GLU A 203 -2.41 2.23 -2.57
N ILE A 204 -1.56 1.41 -1.95
CA ILE A 204 -0.79 0.35 -2.63
C ILE A 204 -1.66 -0.90 -2.83
N LYS A 205 -2.56 -0.93 -3.82
CA LYS A 205 -3.51 -2.05 -3.94
C LYS A 205 -2.91 -3.30 -4.59
N SER A 206 -1.79 -3.16 -5.30
CA SER A 206 -1.21 -4.20 -6.15
C SER A 206 0.33 -4.14 -6.23
N GLN A 207 0.96 -5.22 -6.72
CA GLN A 207 2.39 -5.23 -7.04
C GLN A 207 2.72 -4.17 -8.10
N GLN A 208 1.81 -3.95 -9.06
CA GLN A 208 1.97 -2.96 -10.11
C GLN A 208 2.16 -1.55 -9.54
N ASP A 209 1.53 -1.22 -8.41
CA ASP A 209 1.71 0.09 -7.77
C ASP A 209 3.13 0.29 -7.24
N ILE A 210 3.78 -0.79 -6.78
CA ILE A 210 5.17 -0.79 -6.29
C ILE A 210 6.14 -0.77 -7.47
N ASP A 211 5.86 -1.57 -8.51
CA ASP A 211 6.67 -1.63 -9.72
C ASP A 211 6.67 -0.27 -10.44
N GLU A 212 5.52 0.40 -10.49
CA GLU A 212 5.39 1.74 -11.05
C GLU A 212 6.28 2.75 -10.29
N ALA A 213 6.20 2.79 -8.96
CA ALA A 213 7.06 3.64 -8.14
C ALA A 213 8.55 3.32 -8.34
N THR A 214 8.89 2.04 -8.47
CA THR A 214 10.25 1.54 -8.73
C THR A 214 10.76 2.02 -10.09
N VAL A 215 9.96 1.90 -11.15
CA VAL A 215 10.31 2.34 -12.50
C VAL A 215 10.50 3.86 -12.56
N LEU A 216 9.62 4.62 -11.90
CA LEU A 216 9.75 6.08 -11.84
C LEU A 216 11.04 6.51 -11.12
N LEU A 217 11.38 5.88 -9.98
CA LEU A 217 12.66 6.10 -9.30
C LEU A 217 13.84 5.75 -10.21
N HIS A 218 13.80 4.58 -10.86
CA HIS A 218 14.85 4.14 -11.78
C HIS A 218 15.07 5.13 -12.93
N ARG A 219 14.00 5.68 -13.51
CA ARG A 219 14.09 6.69 -14.58
C ARG A 219 14.72 7.98 -14.08
N ILE A 220 14.35 8.47 -12.91
CA ILE A 220 14.99 9.64 -12.29
C ILE A 220 16.49 9.39 -12.08
N ILE A 221 16.86 8.25 -11.50
CA ILE A 221 18.27 7.85 -11.31
C ILE A 221 19.02 7.83 -12.65
N THR A 222 18.41 7.23 -13.67
CA THR A 222 18.99 7.11 -15.01
C THR A 222 19.23 8.48 -15.64
N ILE A 223 18.24 9.39 -15.53
CA ILE A 223 18.34 10.76 -15.98
C ILE A 223 19.50 11.46 -15.27
N ILE A 224 19.52 11.46 -13.94
CA ILE A 224 20.59 12.09 -13.14
C ILE A 224 21.96 11.53 -13.57
N GLY A 225 22.10 10.21 -13.65
CA GLY A 225 23.35 9.55 -14.00
C GLY A 225 23.79 9.77 -15.45
N ARG A 226 22.86 10.00 -16.40
CA ARG A 226 23.19 10.35 -17.79
C ARG A 226 23.79 11.76 -17.86
N PHE A 227 23.19 12.72 -17.15
CA PHE A 227 23.65 14.11 -17.20
C PHE A 227 24.87 14.39 -16.31
N GLY A 228 24.99 13.72 -15.16
CA GLY A 228 26.21 13.77 -14.35
C GLY A 228 27.45 13.27 -15.12
N ARG A 229 27.29 12.24 -15.97
CA ARG A 229 28.37 11.73 -16.85
C ARG A 229 28.68 12.63 -18.04
N ALA A 230 27.69 13.39 -18.53
CA ALA A 230 27.87 14.32 -19.65
C ALA A 230 28.61 15.61 -19.24
N GLY A 231 28.74 15.89 -17.93
CA GLY A 231 29.45 17.07 -17.44
C GLY A 231 28.71 18.38 -17.68
N GLU A 232 27.40 18.36 -17.92
CA GLU A 232 26.57 19.55 -18.03
C GLU A 232 26.07 19.95 -16.63
N PRO A 233 26.68 20.96 -15.97
CA PRO A 233 26.28 21.33 -14.63
C PRO A 233 24.91 22.01 -14.67
N LEU A 234 23.92 21.39 -14.03
CA LEU A 234 22.67 22.07 -13.74
C LEU A 234 22.89 23.12 -12.67
N LYS A 235 23.05 24.37 -13.07
CA LYS A 235 23.01 25.49 -12.13
C LYS A 235 21.56 25.94 -11.99
N LYS A 236 21.02 25.82 -10.78
CA LYS A 236 19.81 26.54 -10.37
C LYS A 236 20.08 28.03 -10.55
N SER A 237 19.28 28.72 -11.36
CA SER A 237 19.22 30.18 -11.32
C SER A 237 18.11 30.59 -10.35
N GLU A 238 18.07 31.87 -9.95
CA GLU A 238 16.99 32.36 -9.08
C GLU A 238 15.60 32.23 -9.73
N THR A 239 15.56 32.23 -11.07
CA THR A 239 14.32 32.25 -11.86
C THR A 239 14.05 30.96 -12.62
N ASP A 240 15.05 30.13 -12.87
CA ASP A 240 14.98 28.98 -13.78
C ASP A 240 15.50 27.72 -13.11
N TYR A 241 14.61 26.74 -13.06
CA TYR A 241 14.86 25.44 -12.45
C TYR A 241 15.21 24.45 -13.54
N PRO A 242 16.30 23.69 -13.36
CA PRO A 242 16.68 22.70 -14.33
C PRO A 242 15.58 21.65 -14.45
N SER A 243 15.22 21.34 -15.69
CA SER A 243 14.16 20.40 -16.02
C SER A 243 14.71 19.34 -16.94
N TYR A 244 14.73 18.11 -16.46
CA TYR A 244 15.12 16.98 -17.27
C TYR A 244 13.88 16.39 -17.95
N VAL A 245 13.97 16.13 -19.26
CA VAL A 245 12.87 15.56 -20.02
C VAL A 245 13.30 14.24 -20.63
N GLN A 246 12.54 13.17 -20.38
CA GLN A 246 12.72 11.87 -20.99
C GLN A 246 11.47 11.49 -21.79
N VAL A 247 11.65 11.27 -23.09
CA VAL A 247 10.62 10.80 -24.04
C VAL A 247 11.14 9.52 -24.69
N GLY A 248 10.51 8.39 -24.40
CA GLY A 248 11.06 7.07 -24.76
C GLY A 248 12.46 6.85 -24.17
N GLU A 249 13.45 6.59 -25.06
CA GLU A 249 14.87 6.43 -24.71
C GLU A 249 15.69 7.74 -24.79
N ALA A 250 15.12 8.79 -25.40
CA ALA A 250 15.75 10.08 -25.55
C ALA A 250 15.65 10.91 -24.26
N SER A 251 16.73 11.61 -23.92
CA SER A 251 16.77 12.54 -22.78
C SER A 251 17.29 13.89 -23.22
N THR A 252 16.65 14.97 -22.78
CA THR A 252 17.08 16.35 -23.00
C THR A 252 17.02 17.15 -21.69
N ILE A 253 17.83 18.20 -21.58
CA ILE A 253 17.71 19.22 -20.53
C ILE A 253 16.95 20.42 -21.08
N GLY A 254 16.14 21.03 -20.24
CA GLY A 254 15.59 22.36 -20.42
C GLY A 254 15.56 23.10 -19.09
N TYR A 255 14.86 24.22 -19.08
CA TYR A 255 14.64 25.02 -17.89
C TYR A 255 13.14 25.34 -17.76
N VAL A 256 12.61 25.26 -16.54
CA VAL A 256 11.25 25.69 -16.21
C VAL A 256 11.37 26.85 -15.23
N SER A 257 10.68 27.95 -15.54
CA SER A 257 10.73 29.13 -14.69
C SER A 257 10.01 28.92 -13.36
N LEU A 258 10.42 29.66 -12.32
CA LEU A 258 9.73 29.72 -11.03
C LEU A 258 8.24 30.05 -11.21
N LYS A 259 7.91 30.94 -12.16
CA LYS A 259 6.51 31.30 -12.48
C LYS A 259 5.71 30.11 -13.00
N GLN A 260 6.33 29.23 -13.79
CA GLN A 260 5.69 28.01 -14.28
C GLN A 260 5.55 26.97 -13.15
N LEU A 261 6.54 26.87 -12.26
CA LEU A 261 6.48 26.02 -11.07
C LEU A 261 5.48 26.51 -10.01
N GLN A 262 5.34 27.83 -9.83
CA GLN A 262 4.36 28.43 -8.91
C GLN A 262 2.92 28.21 -9.37
N LYS A 263 2.68 27.93 -10.65
CA LYS A 263 1.38 27.45 -11.12
C LYS A 263 1.11 25.99 -10.74
N LEU A 264 2.15 25.24 -10.36
CA LEU A 264 2.06 23.89 -9.80
C LEU A 264 2.02 23.89 -8.26
N ASN A 265 2.48 25.00 -7.64
CA ASN A 265 2.25 25.33 -6.24
C ASN A 265 0.93 26.13 -6.12
#